data_AF-A0A942EJV7-F1
#
_entry.id   AF-A0A942EJV7-F1
#
_cell.length_a   1.000
_cell.length_b   1.000
_cell.length_c   1.000
_cell.angle_alpha   90.00
_cell.angle_beta   90.00
_cell.angle_gamma   90.00
#
_symmetry.space_group_name_H-M   'P 1'
#
loop_
_entity.id
_entity.type
_entity.pdbx_description
1 polymer ?
#
loop_
_entity_poly.entity_id
_entity_poly.type
_entity_poly.pdbx_seq_one_letter_code
_entity_poly.pdbx_strand_id
1 'polypeptide(L)' 'CCYVTKNPTPPKKPPSLKEAIYMVAKLGGFLGRKRDGCPGTTTLWRGLQRLDTASEMYGIIRGEESLPPLEAWP' A
#
# COMPACT_ATOMS: atom_id res chain seq x y z
N CYS A 1 2.31 5.91 -0.60
CA CYS A 1 2.74 4.82 -1.50
C CYS A 1 3.37 5.43 -2.76
N CYS A 2 4.65 5.15 -3.04
CA CYS A 2 5.38 5.67 -4.21
C CYS A 2 4.67 5.34 -5.53
N TYR A 3 3.97 4.21 -5.61
CA TYR A 3 3.16 3.85 -6.78
C TYR A 3 2.00 4.82 -7.04
N VAL A 4 1.36 5.33 -5.97
CA VAL A 4 0.21 6.25 -6.08
C VAL A 4 0.68 7.68 -6.34
N THR A 5 1.73 8.12 -5.64
CA THR A 5 2.27 9.49 -5.77
C THR A 5 3.24 9.66 -6.93
N LYS A 6 3.69 8.54 -7.55
CA LYS A 6 4.75 8.50 -8.55
C LYS A 6 6.03 9.22 -8.11
N ASN A 7 6.29 9.20 -6.80
CA ASN A 7 7.45 9.82 -6.18
C ASN A 7 8.21 8.75 -5.37
N PRO A 8 9.50 8.51 -5.64
CA PRO A 8 10.31 7.54 -4.90
C PRO A 8 10.61 7.99 -3.47
N THR A 9 10.56 9.29 -3.19
CA THR A 9 10.80 9.84 -1.85
C THR A 9 9.51 9.82 -1.03
N PRO A 10 9.51 9.19 0.17
CA PRO A 10 8.35 9.21 1.05
C PRO A 10 8.06 10.64 1.55
N PRO A 11 6.79 10.99 1.79
CA PRO A 11 6.43 12.30 2.33
C PRO A 11 7.00 12.47 3.74
N LYS A 12 7.44 13.70 4.08
CA LYS A 12 7.96 14.03 5.42
C LYS A 12 6.96 13.72 6.53
N LYS A 13 5.68 13.97 6.27
CA LYS A 13 4.58 13.63 7.18
C LYS A 13 3.91 12.34 6.69
N PRO A 14 3.75 11.33 7.55
CA PRO A 14 3.01 10.13 7.20
C PRO A 14 1.56 10.46 6.78
N PRO A 15 1.00 9.71 5.82
CA PRO A 15 -0.42 9.85 5.49
C PRO A 15 -1.29 9.47 6.70
N SER A 16 -2.45 10.10 6.82
CA SER A 16 -3.50 9.66 7.73
C SER A 16 -3.98 8.25 7.37
N LEU A 17 -4.62 7.57 8.33
CA LEU A 17 -5.22 6.25 8.08
C LEU A 17 -6.19 6.29 6.89
N LYS A 18 -7.01 7.33 6.79
CA LYS A 18 -7.92 7.53 5.66
C LYS A 18 -7.16 7.62 4.34
N GLU A 19 -6.10 8.42 4.26
CA GLU A 19 -5.29 8.53 3.05
C GLU A 19 -4.59 7.20 2.70
N ALA A 20 -4.09 6.47 3.69
CA ALA A 20 -3.49 5.15 3.50
C ALA A 20 -4.51 4.16 2.91
N ILE A 21 -5.75 4.10 3.45
CA ILE A 21 -6.84 3.27 2.91
C ILE A 21 -7.10 3.60 1.43
N TYR A 22 -7.16 4.88 1.07
CA TYR A 22 -7.37 5.29 -0.32
C TYR A 22 -6.16 4.98 -1.21
N MET A 23 -4.94 5.05 -0.69
CA MET A 23 -3.75 4.62 -1.43
C MET A 23 -3.77 3.12 -1.72
N VAL A 24 -4.12 2.28 -0.73
CA VAL A 24 -4.27 0.83 -0.90
C VAL A 24 -5.38 0.52 -1.90
N ALA A 25 -6.53 1.18 -1.79
CA ALA A 25 -7.62 1.01 -2.74
C ALA A 25 -7.21 1.33 -4.18
N LYS A 26 -6.44 2.40 -4.39
CA LYS A 26 -5.90 2.77 -5.71
C LYS A 26 -5.00 1.68 -6.29
N LEU A 27 -4.19 1.02 -5.46
CA LEU A 27 -3.41 -0.16 -5.89
C LEU A 27 -4.33 -1.29 -6.39
N GLY A 28 -5.49 -1.48 -5.78
CA GLY A 28 -6.48 -2.47 -6.19
C GLY A 28 -7.42 -2.05 -7.33
N GLY A 29 -7.22 -0.88 -7.93
CA GLY A 29 -7.99 -0.38 -9.08
C GLY A 29 -9.08 0.63 -8.75
N PHE A 30 -9.15 1.15 -7.52
CA PHE A 30 -10.08 2.23 -7.19
C PHE A 30 -9.65 3.55 -7.86
N LEU A 31 -10.53 4.13 -8.68
CA LEU A 31 -10.23 5.36 -9.43
C LEU A 31 -10.25 6.61 -8.54
N GLY A 32 -11.19 6.69 -7.59
CA GLY A 32 -11.31 7.82 -6.67
C GLY A 32 -11.85 9.10 -7.31
N ARG A 33 -12.81 8.98 -8.23
CA ARG A 33 -13.54 10.13 -8.80
C ARG A 33 -14.47 10.74 -7.75
N LYS A 34 -14.89 11.99 -7.97
CA LYS A 34 -15.71 12.79 -7.03
C LYS A 34 -16.98 12.11 -6.50
N ARG A 35 -17.53 11.12 -7.22
CA ARG A 35 -18.76 10.39 -6.88
C ARG A 35 -18.59 8.88 -6.73
N ASP A 36 -17.35 8.38 -6.69
CA ASP A 36 -17.10 6.94 -6.52
C ASP A 36 -17.37 6.46 -5.07
N GLY A 37 -17.52 7.39 -4.12
CA GLY A 37 -17.74 7.07 -2.72
C GLY A 37 -16.48 6.57 -2.01
N CYS A 38 -16.67 5.69 -1.03
CA CYS A 38 -15.58 5.04 -0.31
C CYS A 38 -15.12 3.77 -1.06
N PRO A 39 -13.83 3.40 -0.98
CA PRO A 39 -13.36 2.11 -1.48
C PRO A 39 -14.15 0.93 -0.92
N GLY A 40 -14.47 -0.04 -1.78
CA GLY A 40 -15.12 -1.28 -1.38
C GLY A 40 -14.11 -2.38 -1.01
N THR A 41 -14.62 -3.45 -0.40
CA THR A 41 -13.82 -4.60 0.07
C THR A 41 -12.96 -5.21 -1.03
N THR A 42 -13.49 -5.39 -2.24
CA THR A 42 -12.75 -5.99 -3.36
C THR A 42 -11.53 -5.16 -3.77
N THR A 43 -11.68 -3.83 -3.86
CA THR A 43 -10.55 -2.95 -4.20
C THR A 43 -9.51 -2.90 -3.09
N LEU A 44 -9.92 -2.99 -1.83
CA LEU A 44 -8.99 -3.05 -0.71
C LEU A 44 -8.23 -4.37 -0.67
N TRP A 45 -8.93 -5.50 -0.81
CA TRP A 45 -8.32 -6.83 -0.84
C TRP A 45 -7.25 -6.97 -1.94
N ARG A 46 -7.59 -6.57 -3.17
CA ARG A 46 -6.62 -6.57 -4.29
C ARG A 46 -5.45 -5.62 -4.03
N GLY A 47 -5.72 -4.48 -3.40
CA GLY A 47 -4.71 -3.50 -3.03
C GLY A 47 -3.72 -4.05 -2.00
N LEU A 48 -4.21 -4.74 -0.97
CA LEU A 48 -3.39 -5.35 0.08
C LEU A 48 -2.48 -6.44 -0.48
N GLN A 49 -3.01 -7.37 -1.27
CA GLN A 49 -2.19 -8.41 -1.91
C GLN A 49 -1.07 -7.82 -2.78
N ARG A 50 -1.37 -6.76 -3.56
CA ARG A 50 -0.36 -6.08 -4.38
C ARG A 50 0.67 -5.32 -3.53
N LEU A 51 0.24 -4.73 -2.42
CA LEU A 51 1.12 -4.02 -1.50
C LEU A 51 2.07 -4.99 -0.80
N ASP A 52 1.58 -6.15 -0.40
CA ASP A 52 2.36 -7.20 0.26
C ASP A 52 3.53 -7.64 -0.63
N THR A 53 3.23 -8.10 -1.85
CA THR A 53 4.26 -8.48 -2.85
C THR A 53 5.22 -7.32 -3.16
N ALA A 54 4.72 -6.08 -3.28
CA ALA A 54 5.57 -4.92 -3.54
C ALA A 54 6.50 -4.59 -2.36
N SER A 55 6.06 -4.83 -1.12
CA SER A 55 6.85 -4.60 0.09
C SER A 55 7.95 -5.64 0.24
N GLU A 56 7.64 -6.91 -0.05
CA GLU A 56 8.63 -7.99 -0.12
C GLU A 56 9.71 -7.68 -1.16
N MET A 57 9.31 -7.34 -2.39
CA MET A 57 10.24 -6.96 -3.46
C MET A 57 11.11 -5.76 -3.06
N TYR A 58 10.53 -4.76 -2.39
CA TYR A 58 11.27 -3.59 -1.91
C TYR A 58 12.35 -3.98 -0.89
N GLY A 59 12.05 -4.87 0.05
CA GLY A 59 13.01 -5.40 1.02
C GLY A 59 14.17 -6.11 0.33
N ILE A 60 13.87 -7.01 -0.62
CA ILE A 60 14.88 -7.72 -1.43
C ILE A 60 15.80 -6.74 -2.16
N ILE A 61 15.24 -5.71 -2.82
CA ILE A 61 16.02 -4.72 -3.57
C ILE A 61 16.91 -3.88 -2.64
N ARG A 62 16.43 -3.54 -1.44
CA ARG A 62 17.20 -2.78 -0.45
C ARG A 62 18.29 -3.60 0.24
N GLY A 63 18.27 -4.93 0.07
CA GLY A 63 19.09 -5.83 0.88
C GLY A 63 18.69 -5.79 2.37
N GLU A 64 17.46 -5.36 2.66
CA GLU A 64 16.89 -5.49 3.99
C GLU A 64 16.49 -6.95 4.17
N GLU A 65 16.91 -7.58 5.26
CA GLU A 65 16.44 -8.91 5.64
C GLU A 65 14.91 -8.87 5.67
N SER A 66 14.26 -9.83 5.01
CA SER A 66 12.80 -9.90 4.94
C SER A 66 12.24 -9.78 6.36
N LEU A 67 11.08 -9.14 6.53
CA LEU A 67 10.38 -9.15 7.81
C LEU A 67 10.43 -10.56 8.39
N PRO A 68 10.73 -10.73 9.68
CA PRO A 68 10.74 -12.06 10.27
C PRO A 68 9.38 -12.70 9.98
N PRO A 69 9.33 -14.04 9.76
CA PRO A 69 8.10 -14.73 9.40
C PRO A 69 6.93 -14.25 10.25
N LEU A 70 5.71 -14.20 9.72
CA LEU A 70 4.51 -13.81 10.46
C LEU A 70 4.36 -14.54 11.81
N GLU A 71 4.99 -15.71 11.93
CA GLU A 71 5.14 -16.53 13.14
C GLU A 71 5.98 -15.91 14.27
N ALA A 72 6.76 -14.86 13.98
CA ALA A 72 7.68 -14.18 14.90
C ALA A 72 7.12 -12.88 15.50
N TRP A 73 5.85 -12.57 15.26
CA TRP A 73 5.14 -11.45 15.90
C TRP A 73 4.48 -11.97 17.20
N PRO A 74 4.59 -11.25 18.34
CA PRO A 74 3.98 -11.68 19.61
C PRO A 74 2.45 -11.69 19.58
#